data_AF-T1CRI4-F1
#
_entry.id   AF-T1CRI4-F1
#
_cell.length_a   1.000
_cell.length_b   1.000
_cell.length_c   1.000
_cell.angle_alpha   90.00
_cell.angle_beta   90.00
_cell.angle_gamma   90.00
#
_symmetry.space_group_name_H-M   'P 1'
#
loop_
_entity.id
_entity.type
_entity.pdbx_description
1 polymer ?
#
loop_
_entity_poly.entity_id
_entity_poly.type
_entity_poly.pdbx_seq_one_letter_code
_entity_poly.pdbx_strand_id
1 'polypeptide(L)'
;GWTLAEWVRGWILTGFPWLDLGYSAVGLPLGWGYAPVAGTLGVSFVLALTAGLVVASIRLPHARGRFAALGILSAVWLLSPALSLIHWVHPGGRPITVSLVQGDIPQRMKFRPGAWRPILARYEALSTPLWHRGRLIVWPESAIATWYETAAPELRPLVRMLRRKQATLIRRRVRLCLPDPGPVQRGRAARFRPSEFYDKHHLV
;
A
#
# COMPACT_ATOMS: atom_id res chain seq x y z
N GLY A 1 -23.30 10.15 9.63
CA GLY A 1 -23.38 8.80 10.23
C GLY A 1 -22.34 7.87 9.66
N TRP A 2 -22.45 7.52 8.37
CA TRP A 2 -21.62 6.50 7.70
C TRP A 2 -20.11 6.64 7.92
N THR A 3 -19.53 7.80 7.59
CA THR A 3 -18.07 8.02 7.69
C THR A 3 -17.53 7.86 9.11
N LEU A 4 -18.31 8.26 10.13
CA LEU A 4 -17.92 8.08 11.52
C LEU A 4 -17.90 6.59 11.89
N ALA A 5 -18.89 5.82 11.43
CA ALA A 5 -18.93 4.38 11.65
C ALA A 5 -17.76 3.66 10.95
N GLU A 6 -17.40 4.06 9.73
CA GLU A 6 -16.21 3.53 9.04
C GLU A 6 -14.91 3.88 9.77
N TRP A 7 -14.78 5.12 10.25
CA TRP A 7 -13.62 5.53 11.02
C TRP A 7 -13.48 4.73 12.33
N VAL A 8 -14.57 4.59 13.08
CA VAL A 8 -14.59 3.78 14.32
C VAL A 8 -14.23 2.32 14.02
N ARG A 9 -14.80 1.73 12.97
CA ARG A 9 -14.50 0.36 12.53
C ARG A 9 -13.04 0.16 12.12
N GLY A 10 -12.41 1.20 11.57
CA GLY A 10 -10.99 1.20 11.22
C GLY A 10 -10.04 1.31 12.41
N TRP A 11 -10.55 1.57 13.62
CA TRP A 11 -9.74 1.81 14.80
C TRP A 11 -10.02 0.84 15.96
N ILE A 12 -11.29 0.50 16.19
CA ILE A 12 -11.71 -0.35 17.31
C ILE A 12 -11.11 -1.76 17.18
N LEU A 13 -10.59 -2.30 18.29
CA LEU A 13 -10.00 -3.65 18.36
C LEU A 13 -8.98 -3.93 17.23
N THR A 14 -7.93 -3.11 17.15
CA THR A 14 -6.89 -3.07 16.09
C THR A 14 -7.36 -2.63 14.70
N GLY A 15 -8.66 -2.52 14.49
CA GLY A 15 -9.28 -1.99 13.28
C GLY A 15 -9.43 -3.04 12.18
N PHE A 16 -10.61 -3.07 11.56
CA PHE A 16 -10.88 -3.93 10.40
C PHE A 16 -11.51 -3.12 9.25
N PRO A 17 -10.75 -2.25 8.56
CA PRO A 17 -11.26 -1.34 7.53
C PRO A 17 -11.43 -2.01 6.16
N TRP A 18 -11.90 -3.26 6.11
CA TRP A 18 -12.22 -3.94 4.86
C TRP A 18 -13.50 -3.38 4.22
N LEU A 19 -13.63 -3.47 2.89
CA LEU A 19 -14.81 -2.99 2.16
C LEU A 19 -15.17 -1.53 2.48
N ASP A 20 -14.16 -0.67 2.64
CA ASP A 20 -14.37 0.78 2.77
C ASP A 20 -15.00 1.31 1.47
N LEU A 21 -16.12 2.03 1.61
CA LEU A 21 -16.93 2.54 0.51
C LEU A 21 -16.10 3.39 -0.45
N GLY A 22 -15.10 4.11 0.05
CA GLY A 22 -14.24 4.99 -0.73
C GLY A 22 -13.47 4.25 -1.82
N TYR A 23 -13.11 2.98 -1.61
CA TYR A 23 -12.43 2.17 -2.63
C TYR A 23 -13.32 1.84 -3.83
N SER A 24 -14.65 1.87 -3.68
CA SER A 24 -15.55 1.67 -4.82
C SER A 24 -15.45 2.78 -5.87
N ALA A 25 -14.92 3.95 -5.50
CA ALA A 25 -14.70 5.07 -6.42
C ALA A 25 -13.33 5.07 -7.09
N VAL A 26 -12.51 4.02 -6.91
CA VAL A 26 -11.24 3.90 -7.64
C VAL A 26 -11.53 3.81 -9.15
N GLY A 27 -11.01 4.78 -9.90
CA GLY A 27 -11.27 4.90 -11.34
C GLY A 27 -12.52 5.70 -11.70
N LEU A 28 -13.27 6.22 -10.72
CA LEU A 28 -14.44 7.09 -10.94
C LEU A 28 -14.07 8.57 -10.73
N PRO A 29 -14.79 9.52 -11.35
CA PRO A 29 -14.53 10.95 -11.20
C PRO A 29 -14.44 11.38 -9.74
N LEU A 30 -15.42 10.97 -8.92
CA LEU A 30 -15.46 11.26 -7.47
C LEU A 30 -14.19 10.82 -6.73
N GLY A 31 -13.60 9.68 -7.11
CA GLY A 31 -12.36 9.20 -6.52
C GLY A 31 -11.15 10.06 -6.88
N TRP A 32 -11.03 10.47 -8.15
CA TRP A 32 -9.88 11.23 -8.63
C TRP A 32 -9.75 12.61 -8.00
N GLY A 33 -10.87 13.31 -7.79
CA GLY A 33 -10.87 14.64 -7.21
C GLY A 33 -10.71 14.64 -5.69
N TYR A 34 -11.47 13.79 -4.99
CA TYR A 34 -11.56 13.85 -3.53
C TYR A 34 -10.49 13.04 -2.80
N ALA A 35 -9.98 11.95 -3.39
CA ALA A 35 -8.99 11.10 -2.72
C ALA A 35 -7.68 11.84 -2.36
N PRO A 36 -7.10 12.70 -3.23
CA PRO A 36 -5.90 13.46 -2.88
C PRO A 36 -6.09 14.49 -1.77
N VAL A 37 -7.32 15.00 -1.60
CA VAL A 37 -7.64 16.08 -0.65
C VAL A 37 -8.00 15.54 0.73
N ALA A 38 -8.83 14.50 0.77
CA ALA A 38 -9.47 14.03 2.01
C ALA A 38 -9.28 12.53 2.28
N GLY A 39 -8.52 11.82 1.44
CA GLY A 39 -8.30 10.39 1.58
C GLY A 39 -9.57 9.55 1.33
N THR A 40 -9.50 8.25 1.64
CA THR A 40 -10.61 7.31 1.35
C THR A 40 -11.86 7.63 2.14
N LEU A 41 -11.75 8.00 3.42
CA LEU A 41 -12.90 8.41 4.25
C LEU A 41 -13.64 9.62 3.70
N GLY A 42 -12.94 10.59 3.12
CA GLY A 42 -13.55 11.73 2.44
C GLY A 42 -14.35 11.31 1.20
N VAL A 43 -13.81 10.37 0.43
CA VAL A 43 -14.54 9.77 -0.71
C VAL A 43 -15.78 9.01 -0.23
N SER A 44 -15.68 8.23 0.84
CA SER A 44 -16.83 7.53 1.45
C SER A 44 -17.91 8.50 1.91
N PHE A 45 -17.51 9.64 2.50
CA PHE A 45 -18.44 10.70 2.86
C PHE A 45 -19.17 11.26 1.63
N VAL A 46 -18.44 11.59 0.56
CA VAL A 46 -19.02 12.13 -0.68
C VAL A 46 -19.97 11.13 -1.34
N LEU A 47 -19.65 9.84 -1.33
CA LEU A 47 -20.52 8.78 -1.84
C LEU A 47 -21.81 8.65 -1.00
N ALA A 48 -21.69 8.62 0.33
CA ALA A 48 -22.84 8.58 1.22
C ALA A 48 -23.72 9.83 1.07
N LEU A 49 -23.09 11.00 0.93
CA LEU A 49 -23.76 12.27 0.64
C LEU A 49 -24.49 12.21 -0.71
N THR A 50 -23.85 11.71 -1.75
CA THR A 50 -24.45 11.53 -3.08
C THR A 50 -25.69 10.66 -3.01
N ALA A 51 -25.62 9.50 -2.34
CA ALA A 51 -26.78 8.63 -2.15
C ALA A 51 -27.92 9.35 -1.41
N GLY A 52 -27.60 10.09 -0.34
CA GLY A 52 -28.57 10.89 0.40
C GLY A 52 -29.21 12.00 -0.45
N LEU A 53 -28.43 12.71 -1.26
CA LEU A 53 -28.90 13.78 -2.15
C LEU A 53 -29.80 13.26 -3.26
N VAL A 54 -29.47 12.10 -3.85
CA VAL A 54 -30.33 11.43 -4.83
C VAL A 54 -31.68 11.09 -4.21
N VAL A 55 -31.69 10.46 -3.03
CA VAL A 55 -32.94 10.15 -2.32
C VAL A 55 -33.71 11.43 -1.99
N ALA A 56 -33.05 12.47 -1.51
CA ALA A 56 -33.67 13.76 -1.18
C ALA A 56 -34.28 14.44 -2.42
N SER A 57 -33.62 14.37 -3.57
CA SER A 57 -34.12 14.96 -4.82
C SER A 57 -35.43 14.34 -5.29
N ILE A 58 -35.70 13.08 -4.91
CA ILE A 58 -36.89 12.32 -5.29
C ILE A 58 -37.98 12.40 -4.20
N ARG A 59 -37.58 12.22 -2.94
CA ARG A 59 -38.49 11.94 -1.82
C ARG A 59 -38.93 13.18 -1.05
N LEU A 60 -38.21 14.31 -1.15
CA LEU A 60 -38.61 15.51 -0.41
C LEU A 60 -40.00 16.00 -0.87
N PRO A 61 -40.87 16.44 0.05
CA PRO A 61 -42.24 16.84 -0.31
C PRO A 61 -42.31 18.18 -1.05
N HIS A 62 -41.34 19.08 -0.81
CA HIS A 62 -41.32 20.43 -1.37
C HIS A 62 -40.35 20.55 -2.53
N ALA A 63 -40.77 21.19 -3.62
CA ALA A 63 -39.96 21.41 -4.82
C ALA A 63 -38.64 22.15 -4.53
N ARG A 64 -38.67 23.17 -3.65
CA ARG A 64 -37.47 23.89 -3.22
C ARG A 64 -36.39 22.96 -2.64
N GLY A 65 -36.80 22.00 -1.81
CA GLY A 65 -35.88 21.02 -1.23
C GLY A 65 -35.28 20.08 -2.28
N ARG A 66 -36.09 19.65 -3.27
CA ARG A 66 -35.61 18.82 -4.38
C ARG A 66 -34.59 19.57 -5.24
N PHE A 67 -34.88 20.82 -5.61
CA PHE A 67 -33.96 21.64 -6.40
C PHE A 67 -32.68 21.96 -5.62
N ALA A 68 -32.76 22.21 -4.31
CA ALA A 68 -31.58 22.37 -3.48
C ALA A 68 -30.72 21.09 -3.47
N ALA A 69 -31.35 19.91 -3.32
CA ALA A 69 -30.63 18.63 -3.36
C ALA A 69 -29.94 18.39 -4.72
N LEU A 70 -30.63 18.68 -5.84
CA LEU A 70 -30.05 18.60 -7.19
C LEU A 70 -28.91 19.61 -7.39
N GLY A 71 -29.04 20.82 -6.84
CA GLY A 71 -27.99 21.84 -6.90
C GLY A 71 -26.74 21.42 -6.16
N ILE A 72 -26.88 20.92 -4.93
CA ILE A 72 -25.75 20.39 -4.14
C ILE A 72 -25.15 19.17 -4.83
N LEU A 73 -25.97 18.24 -5.34
CA LEU A 73 -25.50 17.07 -6.07
C LEU A 73 -24.65 17.48 -7.27
N SER A 74 -25.14 18.43 -8.06
CA SER A 74 -24.41 18.97 -9.22
C SER A 74 -23.09 19.62 -8.78
N ALA A 75 -23.10 20.42 -7.72
CA ALA A 75 -21.89 21.05 -7.20
C ALA A 75 -20.83 20.04 -6.74
N VAL A 76 -21.23 18.97 -6.05
CA VAL A 76 -20.34 17.88 -5.62
C VAL A 76 -19.72 17.18 -6.82
N TRP A 77 -20.51 16.86 -7.84
CA TRP A 77 -20.02 16.16 -9.03
C TRP A 77 -19.15 17.04 -9.93
N LEU A 78 -19.40 18.36 -9.97
CA LEU A 78 -18.59 19.32 -10.73
C LEU A 78 -17.30 19.72 -10.01
N LEU A 79 -17.28 19.73 -8.68
CA LEU A 79 -16.07 20.04 -7.90
C LEU A 79 -14.99 18.96 -8.08
N SER A 80 -15.40 17.71 -8.22
CA SER A 80 -14.47 16.59 -8.35
C SER A 80 -13.49 16.71 -9.54
N PRO A 81 -13.93 16.91 -10.79
CA PRO A 81 -13.01 17.11 -11.91
C PRO A 81 -12.16 18.38 -11.75
N ALA A 82 -12.69 19.44 -11.14
CA ALA A 82 -11.90 20.65 -10.87
C ALA A 82 -10.70 20.36 -9.93
N LEU A 83 -10.90 19.52 -8.91
CA LEU A 83 -9.82 19.04 -8.04
C LEU A 83 -8.83 18.12 -8.77
N SER A 84 -9.31 17.35 -9.75
CA SER A 84 -8.44 16.47 -10.57
C SER A 84 -7.52 17.23 -11.53
N LEU A 85 -7.78 18.51 -11.81
CA LEU A 85 -6.88 19.36 -12.58
C LEU A 85 -5.62 19.78 -11.81
N ILE A 86 -5.63 19.62 -10.48
CA ILE A 86 -4.50 19.96 -9.61
C ILE A 86 -3.50 18.80 -9.63
N HIS A 87 -2.28 19.08 -10.10
CA HIS A 87 -1.18 18.13 -10.04
C HIS A 87 -0.56 18.15 -8.62
N TRP A 88 -1.02 17.26 -7.76
CA TRP A 88 -0.54 17.15 -6.37
C TRP A 88 0.90 16.62 -6.24
N VAL A 89 1.42 15.97 -7.28
CA VAL A 89 2.74 15.33 -7.27
C VAL A 89 3.52 15.68 -8.53
N HIS A 90 4.82 15.91 -8.35
CA HIS A 90 5.77 16.14 -9.45
C HIS A 90 6.85 15.05 -9.43
N PRO A 91 7.36 14.63 -10.60
CA PRO A 91 8.44 13.65 -10.66
C PRO A 91 9.68 14.11 -9.89
N GLY A 92 10.08 13.33 -8.87
CA GLY A 92 11.26 13.64 -8.04
C GLY A 92 12.61 13.29 -8.68
N GLY A 93 12.63 12.89 -9.95
CA GLY A 93 13.84 12.48 -10.65
C GLY A 93 13.55 11.71 -11.94
N ARG A 94 14.60 11.09 -12.51
CA ARG A 94 14.47 10.27 -13.72
C ARG A 94 13.76 8.94 -13.40
N PRO A 95 12.90 8.44 -14.31
CA PRO A 95 12.31 7.11 -14.20
C PRO A 95 13.37 6.04 -13.98
N ILE A 96 13.05 5.05 -13.16
CA ILE A 96 13.91 3.89 -12.91
C ILE A 96 13.20 2.61 -13.34
N THR A 97 13.97 1.64 -13.82
CA THR A 97 13.43 0.32 -14.15
C THR A 97 13.33 -0.53 -12.88
N VAL A 98 12.11 -0.97 -12.56
CA VAL A 98 11.80 -1.82 -11.41
C VAL A 98 11.40 -3.20 -11.90
N SER A 99 11.92 -4.24 -11.26
CA SER A 99 11.56 -5.64 -11.53
C SER A 99 10.94 -6.28 -10.29
N LEU A 100 9.69 -6.74 -10.42
CA LEU A 100 8.98 -7.47 -9.38
C LEU A 100 9.14 -8.97 -9.66
N VAL A 101 9.77 -9.71 -8.74
CA VAL A 101 10.02 -11.14 -8.93
C VAL A 101 8.95 -11.94 -8.23
N GLN A 102 8.10 -12.63 -8.98
CA GLN A 102 7.05 -13.48 -8.41
C GLN A 102 7.51 -14.93 -8.38
N GLY A 103 7.82 -15.44 -7.19
CA GLY A 103 8.27 -16.82 -7.02
C GLY A 103 7.16 -17.86 -7.21
N ASP A 104 5.90 -17.50 -6.98
CA ASP A 104 4.75 -18.43 -7.03
C ASP A 104 4.98 -19.72 -6.23
N ILE A 105 5.36 -19.55 -4.95
CA ILE A 105 5.64 -20.68 -4.05
C ILE A 105 4.32 -21.11 -3.38
N PRO A 106 3.91 -22.40 -3.49
CA PRO A 106 2.71 -22.88 -2.83
C PRO A 106 2.75 -22.65 -1.32
N GLN A 107 1.65 -22.14 -0.74
CA GLN A 107 1.59 -21.80 0.70
C GLN A 107 1.95 -22.99 1.60
N ARG A 108 1.53 -24.21 1.22
CA ARG A 108 1.85 -25.48 1.92
C ARG A 108 3.34 -25.84 1.95
N MET A 109 4.14 -25.26 1.04
CA MET A 109 5.58 -25.51 0.94
C MET A 109 6.40 -24.41 1.62
N LYS A 110 5.85 -23.18 1.68
CA LYS A 110 6.56 -21.98 2.16
C LYS A 110 7.15 -22.15 3.56
N PHE A 111 6.46 -22.84 4.46
CA PHE A 111 6.87 -23.03 5.85
C PHE A 111 7.40 -24.43 6.17
N ARG A 112 7.64 -25.27 5.16
CA ARG A 112 8.22 -26.60 5.40
C ARG A 112 9.69 -26.47 5.83
N PRO A 113 10.12 -27.20 6.87
CA PRO A 113 11.53 -27.27 7.22
C PRO A 113 12.37 -27.66 6.00
N GLY A 114 13.48 -26.93 5.77
CA GLY A 114 14.38 -27.16 4.64
C GLY A 114 13.94 -26.60 3.28
N ALA A 115 12.69 -26.12 3.12
CA ALA A 115 12.20 -25.61 1.83
C ALA A 115 12.79 -24.24 1.44
N TRP A 116 13.37 -23.50 2.38
CA TRP A 116 13.85 -22.14 2.15
C TRP A 116 15.04 -22.06 1.17
N ARG A 117 15.91 -23.07 1.10
CA ARG A 117 17.05 -23.11 0.17
C ARG A 117 16.61 -23.28 -1.28
N PRO A 118 15.75 -24.26 -1.63
CA PRO A 118 15.14 -24.33 -2.97
C PRO A 118 14.38 -23.06 -3.36
N ILE A 119 13.67 -22.44 -2.40
CA ILE A 119 12.96 -21.19 -2.63
C ILE A 119 13.94 -20.05 -2.94
N LEU A 120 15.03 -19.93 -2.18
CA LEU A 120 16.09 -18.95 -2.43
C LEU A 120 16.70 -19.16 -3.83
N ALA A 121 17.08 -20.39 -4.18
CA ALA A 121 17.65 -20.71 -5.49
C ALA A 121 16.69 -20.33 -6.64
N ARG A 122 15.37 -20.55 -6.46
CA ARG A 122 14.36 -20.11 -7.42
C ARG A 122 14.31 -18.59 -7.57
N TYR A 123 14.33 -17.84 -6.47
CA TYR A 123 14.37 -16.38 -6.52
C TYR A 123 15.65 -15.84 -7.16
N GLU A 124 16.80 -16.48 -6.90
CA GLU A 124 18.07 -16.13 -7.53
C GLU A 124 18.00 -16.36 -9.05
N ALA A 125 17.57 -17.55 -9.47
CA ALA A 125 17.43 -17.89 -10.89
C ALA A 125 16.49 -16.93 -11.64
N LEU A 126 15.35 -16.56 -11.04
CA LEU A 126 14.43 -15.58 -11.62
C LEU A 126 15.02 -14.16 -11.66
N SER A 127 15.94 -13.84 -10.75
CA SER A 127 16.55 -12.51 -10.66
C SER A 127 17.77 -12.36 -11.59
N THR A 128 18.52 -13.45 -11.83
CA THR A 128 19.74 -13.46 -12.68
C THR A 128 19.59 -12.76 -14.03
N PRO A 129 18.58 -13.06 -14.86
CA PRO A 129 18.42 -12.39 -16.17
C PRO A 129 18.03 -10.91 -16.04
N LEU A 130 17.53 -10.48 -14.87
CA LEU A 130 17.04 -9.12 -14.63
C LEU A 130 18.14 -8.15 -14.17
N TRP A 131 19.31 -8.66 -13.74
CA TRP A 131 20.37 -7.86 -13.13
C TRP A 131 20.99 -6.80 -14.06
N HIS A 132 20.85 -6.97 -15.37
CA HIS A 132 21.36 -6.00 -16.35
C HIS A 132 20.29 -5.00 -16.80
N ARG A 133 19.03 -5.23 -16.43
CA ARG A 133 17.86 -4.46 -16.89
C ARG A 133 17.23 -3.63 -15.78
N GLY A 134 17.20 -4.14 -14.55
CA GLY A 134 16.54 -3.52 -13.41
C GLY A 134 17.49 -2.72 -12.53
N ARG A 135 17.17 -1.44 -12.27
CA ARG A 135 17.84 -0.61 -11.24
C ARG A 135 17.34 -0.97 -9.83
N LEU A 136 16.14 -1.53 -9.72
CA LEU A 136 15.54 -2.01 -8.47
C LEU A 136 14.89 -3.37 -8.69
N ILE A 137 15.21 -4.37 -7.87
CA ILE A 137 14.59 -5.70 -7.86
C ILE A 137 13.87 -5.88 -6.53
N VAL A 138 12.60 -6.25 -6.57
CA VAL A 138 11.76 -6.41 -5.37
C VAL A 138 11.29 -7.86 -5.27
N TRP A 139 11.50 -8.46 -4.10
CA TRP A 139 10.96 -9.77 -3.77
C TRP A 139 9.73 -9.61 -2.86
N PRO A 140 8.74 -10.51 -2.96
CA PRO A 140 7.49 -10.42 -2.23
C PRO A 140 7.69 -10.70 -0.73
N GLU A 141 6.62 -10.44 0.03
CA GLU A 141 6.62 -10.64 1.47
C GLU A 141 6.94 -12.09 1.86
N SER A 142 7.90 -12.23 2.78
CA SER A 142 8.40 -13.52 3.25
C SER A 142 8.89 -14.43 2.11
N ALA A 143 9.49 -13.85 1.05
CA ALA A 143 10.13 -14.61 -0.02
C ALA A 143 11.11 -15.67 0.50
N ILE A 144 11.79 -15.36 1.60
CA ILE A 144 12.62 -16.31 2.34
C ILE A 144 11.98 -16.54 3.70
N ALA A 145 11.36 -17.71 3.86
CA ALA A 145 10.71 -18.14 5.10
C ALA A 145 11.72 -18.80 6.06
N THR A 146 12.79 -18.09 6.39
CA THR A 146 13.72 -18.46 7.46
C THR A 146 14.25 -17.20 8.15
N TRP A 147 14.96 -17.39 9.25
CA TRP A 147 15.60 -16.32 10.00
C TRP A 147 16.58 -15.54 9.12
N TYR A 148 16.71 -14.25 9.39
CA TYR A 148 17.69 -13.44 8.68
C TYR A 148 19.10 -13.93 8.94
N GLU A 149 19.39 -14.32 10.17
CA GLU A 149 20.68 -14.83 10.64
C GLU A 149 21.07 -16.09 9.85
N THR A 150 20.11 -16.97 9.58
CA THR A 150 20.30 -18.19 8.78
C THR A 150 20.48 -17.90 7.30
N ALA A 151 19.69 -16.99 6.73
CA ALA A 151 19.76 -16.66 5.30
C ALA A 151 20.88 -15.68 4.93
N ALA A 152 21.34 -14.84 5.87
CA ALA A 152 22.27 -13.75 5.58
C ALA A 152 23.60 -14.22 4.98
N PRO A 153 24.26 -15.30 5.47
CA PRO A 153 25.49 -15.80 4.86
C PRO A 153 25.33 -16.14 3.38
N GLU A 154 24.24 -16.82 3.01
CA GLU A 154 23.96 -17.25 1.63
C GLU A 154 23.57 -16.07 0.72
N LEU A 155 23.01 -14.99 1.29
CA LEU A 155 22.65 -13.79 0.54
C LEU A 155 23.78 -12.77 0.38
N ARG A 156 24.83 -12.83 1.20
CA ARG A 156 25.97 -11.89 1.12
C ARG A 156 26.62 -11.85 -0.27
N PRO A 157 26.83 -12.98 -0.99
CA PRO A 157 27.33 -12.97 -2.36
C PRO A 157 26.37 -12.24 -3.31
N LEU A 158 25.08 -12.55 -3.23
CA LEU A 158 24.02 -11.92 -4.03
C LEU A 158 23.99 -10.40 -3.82
N VAL A 159 23.98 -9.94 -2.56
CA VAL A 159 23.99 -8.51 -2.21
C VAL A 159 25.25 -7.81 -2.71
N ARG A 160 26.42 -8.46 -2.62
CA ARG A 160 27.69 -7.91 -3.14
C ARG A 160 27.65 -7.74 -4.65
N MET A 161 27.09 -8.71 -5.37
CA MET A 161 26.94 -8.63 -6.82
C MET A 161 25.92 -7.58 -7.24
N LEU A 162 24.79 -7.46 -6.53
CA LEU A 162 23.80 -6.41 -6.77
C LEU A 162 24.40 -5.01 -6.60
N ARG A 163 25.23 -4.78 -5.57
CA ARG A 163 25.98 -3.52 -5.39
C ARG A 163 26.90 -3.20 -6.57
N ARG A 164 27.60 -4.20 -7.11
CA ARG A 164 28.47 -4.02 -8.29
C ARG A 164 27.67 -3.64 -9.55
N LYS A 165 26.44 -4.14 -9.68
CA LYS A 165 25.54 -3.89 -10.81
C LYS A 165 24.58 -2.72 -10.59
N GLN A 166 24.77 -1.92 -9.53
CA GLN A 166 23.88 -0.80 -9.15
C GLN A 166 22.40 -1.18 -8.99
N ALA A 167 22.12 -2.44 -8.63
CA ALA A 167 20.79 -2.93 -8.35
C ALA A 167 20.55 -3.00 -6.84
N THR A 168 19.34 -2.62 -6.40
CA THR A 168 18.90 -2.71 -4.99
C THR A 168 17.91 -3.84 -4.81
N LEU A 169 18.00 -4.59 -3.70
CA LEU A 169 17.03 -5.62 -3.30
C LEU A 169 16.24 -5.17 -2.08
N ILE A 170 14.91 -5.18 -2.18
CA ILE A 170 14.00 -4.92 -1.04
C ILE A 170 13.36 -6.24 -0.59
N ARG A 171 13.41 -6.50 0.73
CA ARG A 171 12.91 -7.71 1.39
C ARG A 171 12.41 -7.39 2.80
N ARG A 172 11.39 -8.13 3.28
CA ARG A 172 11.01 -8.14 4.70
C ARG A 172 11.91 -9.07 5.54
N ARG A 173 12.25 -8.64 6.77
CA ARG A 173 12.87 -9.48 7.79
C ARG A 173 11.80 -10.17 8.64
N VAL A 174 12.01 -11.44 8.97
CA VAL A 174 11.27 -12.12 10.05
C VAL A 174 12.22 -12.15 11.24
N ARG A 175 11.89 -11.41 12.30
CA ARG A 175 12.55 -11.44 13.62
C ARG A 175 11.47 -11.84 14.63
N LEU A 176 11.67 -12.94 15.34
CA LEU A 176 10.92 -13.22 16.57
C LEU A 176 11.80 -12.70 17.68
N CYS A 177 11.33 -11.66 18.37
CA CYS A 177 12.00 -11.17 19.57
C CYS A 177 11.83 -12.23 20.66
N LEU A 178 12.93 -12.77 21.17
CA LEU A 178 12.96 -13.20 22.55
C LEU A 178 12.88 -11.93 23.43
N PRO A 179 12.18 -11.96 24.58
CA PRO A 179 11.98 -10.77 25.38
C PRO A 179 13.33 -10.35 25.99
N ASP A 180 13.79 -9.14 25.66
CA ASP A 180 14.84 -8.45 26.41
C ASP A 180 14.41 -6.97 26.57
N PRO A 181 14.55 -6.37 27.77
CA PRO A 181 13.85 -5.15 28.15
C PRO A 181 14.66 -3.92 27.78
N GLY A 182 14.15 -3.07 26.87
CA GLY A 182 14.78 -1.78 26.59
C GLY A 182 13.96 -0.91 25.64
N PRO A 183 13.80 0.39 25.90
CA PRO A 183 12.87 1.24 25.16
C PRO A 183 13.44 1.69 23.81
N VAL A 184 12.60 1.65 22.77
CA VAL A 184 12.91 2.05 21.40
C VAL A 184 12.61 3.54 21.20
N GLN A 185 13.59 4.34 20.79
CA GLN A 185 13.39 5.74 20.37
C GLN A 185 13.22 5.89 18.85
N ARG A 186 12.33 6.83 18.48
CA ARG A 186 11.92 7.19 17.10
C ARG A 186 12.75 8.35 16.53
N GLY A 187 13.07 8.29 15.23
CA GLY A 187 12.99 9.47 14.34
C GLY A 187 14.16 9.81 13.40
N ARG A 188 13.75 10.25 12.19
CA ARG A 188 14.38 11.16 11.18
C ARG A 188 15.06 10.58 9.92
N ALA A 189 14.54 11.09 8.79
CA ALA A 189 15.12 11.30 7.44
C ALA A 189 16.02 10.21 6.82
N ALA A 190 15.42 9.42 5.92
CA ALA A 190 16.09 8.35 5.19
C ALA A 190 16.88 8.86 3.97
N ARG A 191 18.16 9.16 4.19
CA ARG A 191 19.19 9.13 3.15
C ARG A 191 19.51 7.63 2.94
N PHE A 192 19.06 7.02 1.84
CA PHE A 192 19.19 5.57 1.58
C PHE A 192 20.60 5.04 1.93
N ARG A 193 20.75 4.53 3.15
CA ARG A 193 21.93 3.81 3.62
C ARG A 193 21.77 2.32 3.27
N PRO A 194 22.88 1.56 3.14
CA PRO A 194 22.86 0.21 2.55
C PRO A 194 22.17 -0.90 3.37
N SER A 195 21.47 -0.55 4.46
CA SER A 195 20.78 -1.50 5.34
C SER A 195 19.70 -0.79 6.15
N GLU A 196 18.73 -0.21 5.47
CA GLU A 196 17.49 0.26 6.11
C GLU A 196 16.50 -0.90 6.13
N PHE A 197 15.99 -1.22 7.32
CA PHE A 197 15.00 -2.27 7.52
C PHE A 197 13.65 -1.64 7.82
N TYR A 198 12.58 -2.25 7.29
CA TYR A 198 11.20 -1.94 7.65
C TYR A 198 10.59 -3.13 8.39
N ASP A 199 10.16 -2.89 9.63
CA ASP A 199 9.46 -3.85 10.46
C ASP A 199 7.95 -3.57 10.46
N LYS A 200 7.13 -4.63 10.42
CA LYS A 200 5.67 -4.51 10.36
C LYS A 200 5.14 -4.01 11.71
N HIS A 201 4.39 -2.91 11.68
CA HIS A 201 3.82 -2.31 12.90
C HIS A 201 2.41 -2.82 13.23
N HIS A 202 1.56 -3.04 12.23
CA HIS A 202 0.21 -3.58 12.43
C HIS A 202 0.22 -5.08 12.11
N LEU A 203 0.07 -5.90 13.14
CA LEU A 203 -0.06 -7.35 13.01
C LEU A 203 -1.51 -7.71 12.65
N VAL A 204 -1.66 -8.83 11.94
CA VAL A 204 -2.97 -9.41 11.61
C VAL A 204 -3.46 -10.20 12.82
#